data_AF-A0A2K9LTA5-F1
#
_entry.id   AF-A0A2K9LTA5-F1
#
_cell.length_a   1.000
_cell.length_b   1.000
_cell.length_c   1.000
_cell.angle_alpha   90.00
_cell.angle_beta   90.00
_cell.angle_gamma   90.00
#
_symmetry.space_group_name_H-M   'P 1'
#
loop_
_entity.id
_entity.type
_entity.pdbx_description
1 polymer ?
#
loop_
_entity_poly.entity_id
_entity_poly.type
_entity_poly.pdbx_seq_one_letter_code
_entity_poly.pdbx_strand_id
1 'polypeptide(L)'
;MNLNKIDQELFFDLKNAFEGDRSVMGAARALIIKKIITIIGLTLSVLALFSGLILLFLGVQYIGPENIVTKIGIVLLILSIFLLPIFLILMLLGLERSSKKLNEAINEKGKLPAIYKSFYSSKKELKDAFNFNLKLVNTNPSPKKIYSQFHQSYLSSLTPPIYNRSLNSLDFIFNDKIAKFQIQQPLIFSSRRRTMRNSTVSYKRKEIKVSMDVLYMDHSEFQTIAKNLRIKKAKVLKGEYRSESVEFNNKYSTNIPANHIGGAKFLSPVALDTLANINDNNFFDLGIFENIYVEKVFMKKQIAPVGLFDFTKLKSKKSIFELMSAKMHQEYEMLKLSMAYLSFVK
;
A
#
# COMPACT_ATOMS: atom_id res chain seq x y z
N MET A 1 -3.10 8.96 -7.10
CA MET A 1 -2.32 8.15 -8.05
C MET A 1 -2.35 8.95 -9.34
N ASN A 2 -1.25 9.60 -9.72
CA ASN A 2 -1.19 10.26 -11.02
C ASN A 2 -1.15 9.15 -12.06
N LEU A 3 -2.19 9.01 -12.88
CA LEU A 3 -2.29 8.04 -13.97
C LEU A 3 -1.37 8.38 -15.16
N ASN A 4 -0.38 9.26 -14.94
CA ASN A 4 0.43 9.79 -16.01
C ASN A 4 1.58 8.83 -16.30
N LYS A 5 1.38 8.10 -17.41
CA LYS A 5 2.21 7.07 -18.06
C LYS A 5 1.86 5.64 -17.65
N ILE A 6 0.75 5.15 -18.21
CA ILE A 6 0.46 3.71 -18.29
C ILE A 6 1.53 3.09 -19.20
N ASP A 7 2.23 2.09 -18.69
CA ASP A 7 3.10 1.25 -19.50
C ASP A 7 2.22 0.40 -20.44
N GLN A 8 2.26 0.74 -21.73
CA GLN A 8 1.37 0.15 -22.75
C GLN A 8 1.65 -1.33 -22.96
N GLU A 9 2.93 -1.71 -22.98
CA GLU A 9 3.35 -3.10 -23.16
C GLU A 9 2.81 -3.96 -22.00
N LEU A 10 3.07 -3.51 -20.76
CA LEU A 10 2.54 -4.18 -19.58
C LEU A 10 1.00 -4.23 -19.57
N PHE A 11 0.35 -3.16 -20.00
CA PHE A 11 -1.10 -3.12 -20.12
C PHE A 11 -1.63 -4.19 -21.10
N PHE A 12 -0.99 -4.34 -22.25
CA PHE A 12 -1.39 -5.35 -23.25
C PHE A 12 -1.10 -6.78 -22.75
N ASP A 13 0.02 -7.02 -22.08
CA ASP A 13 0.32 -8.32 -21.46
C ASP A 13 -0.75 -8.72 -20.45
N LEU A 14 -1.13 -7.79 -19.57
CA LEU A 14 -2.19 -7.99 -18.59
C LEU A 14 -3.54 -8.26 -19.26
N LYS A 15 -3.87 -7.48 -20.29
CA LYS A 15 -5.12 -7.64 -21.04
C LYS A 15 -5.16 -9.01 -21.72
N ASN A 16 -4.13 -9.39 -22.46
CA ASN A 16 -4.05 -10.66 -23.17
C ASN A 16 -4.12 -11.86 -22.22
N ALA A 17 -3.51 -11.75 -21.03
CA ALA A 17 -3.53 -12.83 -20.04
C ALA A 17 -4.91 -13.04 -19.39
N PHE A 18 -5.69 -11.98 -19.18
CA PHE A 18 -6.85 -12.00 -18.27
C PHE A 18 -8.20 -11.63 -18.89
N GLU A 19 -8.25 -10.96 -20.05
CA GLU A 19 -9.52 -10.51 -20.65
C GLU A 19 -10.45 -11.69 -21.03
N GLY A 20 -9.88 -12.81 -21.46
CA GLY A 20 -10.63 -14.05 -21.73
C GLY A 20 -10.87 -14.94 -20.50
N ASP A 21 -10.33 -14.59 -19.33
CA ASP A 21 -10.41 -15.45 -18.16
C ASP A 21 -11.75 -15.29 -17.43
N ARG A 22 -12.61 -16.32 -17.51
CA ARG A 22 -13.96 -16.30 -16.93
C ARG A 22 -13.95 -16.07 -15.42
N SER A 23 -12.95 -16.58 -14.68
CA SER A 23 -12.89 -16.39 -13.22
C SER A 23 -12.60 -14.93 -12.87
N VAL A 24 -11.59 -14.33 -13.52
CA VAL A 24 -11.21 -12.93 -13.32
C VAL A 24 -12.32 -11.98 -13.77
N MET A 25 -12.83 -12.16 -14.98
CA MET A 25 -13.87 -11.28 -15.53
C MET A 25 -15.22 -11.45 -14.82
N GLY A 26 -15.52 -12.66 -14.33
CA GLY A 26 -16.68 -12.94 -13.47
C GLY A 26 -16.56 -12.24 -12.12
N ALA A 27 -15.42 -12.38 -11.43
CA ALA A 27 -15.15 -11.71 -10.16
C ALA A 27 -15.19 -10.18 -10.30
N ALA A 28 -14.62 -9.63 -11.38
CA ALA A 28 -14.66 -8.21 -11.66
C ALA A 28 -16.06 -7.70 -11.97
N ARG A 29 -16.84 -8.44 -12.77
CA ARG A 29 -18.25 -8.13 -13.04
C ARG A 29 -19.06 -8.12 -11.74
N ALA A 30 -18.86 -9.12 -10.87
CA ALA A 30 -19.55 -9.19 -9.59
C ALA A 30 -19.21 -7.99 -8.68
N LEU A 31 -17.94 -7.56 -8.64
CA LEU A 31 -17.51 -6.37 -7.92
C LEU A 31 -18.22 -5.11 -8.46
N ILE A 32 -18.22 -4.92 -9.79
CA ILE A 32 -18.84 -3.75 -10.43
C ILE A 32 -20.35 -3.73 -10.21
N ILE A 33 -21.05 -4.85 -10.42
CA ILE A 33 -22.50 -4.96 -10.21
C ILE A 33 -22.85 -4.65 -8.76
N LYS A 34 -22.12 -5.21 -7.80
CA LYS A 34 -22.35 -4.94 -6.37
C LYS A 34 -22.19 -3.47 -6.03
N LYS A 35 -21.19 -2.80 -6.62
CA LYS A 35 -20.99 -1.36 -6.50
C LYS A 35 -22.16 -0.57 -7.09
N ILE A 36 -22.65 -0.95 -8.26
CA ILE A 36 -23.80 -0.30 -8.90
C ILE A 36 -25.07 -0.49 -8.05
N ILE A 37 -25.37 -1.71 -7.61
CA ILE A 37 -26.54 -2.02 -6.76
C ILE A 37 -26.48 -1.22 -5.45
N THR A 38 -25.32 -1.14 -4.81
CA THR A 38 -25.17 -0.37 -3.56
C THR A 38 -25.34 1.14 -3.79
N ILE A 39 -24.82 1.70 -4.89
CA ILE A 39 -25.04 3.11 -5.25
C ILE A 39 -26.51 3.38 -5.53
N ILE A 40 -27.17 2.57 -6.37
CA ILE A 40 -28.59 2.73 -6.70
C ILE A 40 -29.45 2.60 -5.43
N GLY A 41 -29.19 1.59 -4.60
CA GLY A 41 -29.89 1.37 -3.33
C GLY A 41 -29.76 2.55 -2.36
N LEU A 42 -28.57 3.14 -2.25
CA LEU A 42 -28.36 4.36 -1.46
C LEU A 42 -29.15 5.54 -2.03
N THR A 43 -29.09 5.76 -3.34
CA THR A 43 -29.83 6.85 -4.00
C THR A 43 -31.34 6.71 -3.79
N LEU A 44 -31.89 5.51 -3.99
CA LEU A 44 -33.31 5.23 -3.76
C LEU A 44 -33.70 5.40 -2.28
N SER A 45 -32.85 4.98 -1.34
CA SER A 45 -33.11 5.14 0.10
C SER A 45 -33.18 6.62 0.49
N VAL A 46 -32.30 7.45 -0.08
CA VAL A 46 -32.27 8.90 0.13
C VAL A 46 -33.48 9.57 -0.51
N LEU A 47 -33.84 9.22 -1.75
CA LEU A 47 -35.04 9.75 -2.40
C LEU A 47 -36.32 9.39 -1.62
N ALA A 48 -36.44 8.14 -1.18
CA ALA A 48 -37.57 7.71 -0.35
C ALA A 48 -37.63 8.46 1.00
N LEU A 49 -36.47 8.79 1.59
CA LEU A 49 -36.42 9.59 2.81
C LEU A 49 -36.96 11.00 2.56
N PHE A 50 -36.51 11.67 1.51
CA PHE A 50 -36.99 13.01 1.16
C PHE A 50 -38.47 13.02 0.79
N SER A 51 -38.92 12.05 -0.02
CA SER A 51 -40.34 11.91 -0.35
C SER A 51 -41.19 11.64 0.89
N GLY A 52 -40.73 10.77 1.80
CA GLY A 52 -41.39 10.51 3.07
C GLY A 52 -41.52 11.75 3.94
N LEU A 53 -40.47 12.58 4.02
CA LEU A 53 -40.50 13.86 4.74
C LEU A 53 -41.50 14.85 4.13
N ILE A 54 -41.52 14.98 2.80
CA ILE A 54 -42.45 15.87 2.09
C ILE A 54 -43.90 15.42 2.29
N LEU A 55 -44.20 14.13 2.13
CA LEU A 55 -45.54 13.60 2.31
C LEU A 55 -46.02 13.71 3.76
N LEU A 56 -45.13 13.49 4.73
CA LEU A 56 -45.46 13.67 6.14
C LEU A 56 -45.76 15.14 6.46
N PHE A 57 -44.94 16.08 5.95
CA PHE A 57 -45.17 17.52 6.13
C PHE A 57 -46.51 17.95 5.53
N LEU A 58 -46.78 17.60 4.27
CA LEU A 58 -48.03 17.95 3.58
C LEU A 58 -49.24 17.27 4.23
N GLY A 59 -49.12 16.00 4.57
CA GLY A 59 -50.20 15.23 5.20
C GLY A 59 -50.61 15.80 6.55
N VAL A 60 -49.64 16.14 7.40
CA VAL A 60 -49.90 16.73 8.72
C VAL A 60 -50.46 18.16 8.60
N GLN A 61 -49.91 18.99 7.70
CA GLN A 61 -50.31 20.40 7.61
C GLN A 61 -51.70 20.59 6.97
N TYR A 62 -52.02 19.83 5.92
CA TYR A 62 -53.20 20.12 5.09
C TYR A 62 -54.34 19.12 5.23
N ILE A 63 -54.06 17.89 5.67
CA ILE A 63 -55.03 16.78 5.56
C ILE A 63 -55.31 16.10 6.90
N GLY A 64 -54.40 16.22 7.87
CA GLY A 64 -54.50 15.60 9.18
C GLY A 64 -53.76 14.25 9.29
N PRO A 65 -53.48 13.81 10.53
CA PRO A 65 -52.59 12.68 10.80
C PRO A 65 -53.16 11.32 10.36
N GLU A 66 -54.49 11.19 10.31
CA GLU A 66 -55.14 9.92 9.98
C GLU A 66 -55.19 9.62 8.48
N ASN A 67 -54.83 10.60 7.65
CA ASN A 67 -54.90 10.47 6.20
C ASN A 67 -53.91 9.42 5.65
N ILE A 68 -54.32 8.72 4.59
CA ILE A 68 -53.51 7.71 3.91
C ILE A 68 -52.16 8.26 3.41
N VAL A 69 -52.11 9.53 2.96
CA VAL A 69 -50.88 10.19 2.52
C VAL A 69 -49.86 10.28 3.66
N THR A 70 -50.32 10.65 4.86
CA THR A 70 -49.49 10.70 6.08
C THR A 70 -48.95 9.31 6.42
N LYS A 71 -49.79 8.27 6.35
CA LYS A 71 -49.39 6.87 6.61
C LYS A 71 -48.32 6.40 5.62
N ILE A 72 -48.47 6.71 4.33
CA ILE A 72 -47.46 6.39 3.30
C ILE A 72 -46.14 7.10 3.60
N GLY A 73 -46.20 8.39 3.98
CA GLY A 73 -45.02 9.15 4.38
C GLY A 73 -44.27 8.49 5.54
N ILE A 74 -44.98 8.07 6.58
CA ILE A 74 -44.39 7.35 7.74
C ILE A 74 -43.73 6.04 7.30
N VAL A 75 -44.39 5.23 6.46
CA VAL A 75 -43.84 3.96 5.99
C VAL A 75 -42.55 4.17 5.18
N LEU A 76 -42.53 5.17 4.29
CA LEU A 76 -41.33 5.51 3.51
C LEU A 76 -40.17 5.94 4.42
N LEU A 77 -40.43 6.77 5.43
CA LEU A 77 -39.42 7.18 6.40
C LEU A 77 -38.82 5.99 7.15
N ILE A 78 -39.67 5.11 7.67
CA ILE A 78 -39.24 3.91 8.39
C ILE A 78 -38.37 3.04 7.48
N LEU A 79 -38.85 2.76 6.26
CA LEU A 79 -38.12 1.94 5.29
C LEU A 79 -36.75 2.56 4.96
N SER A 80 -36.68 3.86 4.72
CA SER A 80 -35.44 4.56 4.41
C SER A 80 -34.44 4.54 5.56
N ILE A 81 -34.91 4.72 6.80
CA ILE A 81 -34.06 4.67 8.01
C ILE A 81 -33.42 3.29 8.17
N PHE A 82 -34.13 2.21 7.81
CA PHE A 82 -33.58 0.85 7.86
C PHE A 82 -32.70 0.49 6.66
N LEU A 83 -33.08 0.86 5.44
CA LEU A 83 -32.35 0.51 4.23
C LEU A 83 -31.01 1.25 4.09
N LEU A 84 -30.97 2.52 4.48
CA LEU A 84 -29.76 3.35 4.34
C LEU A 84 -28.53 2.75 5.06
N PRO A 85 -28.57 2.37 6.37
CA PRO A 85 -27.43 1.74 7.03
C PRO A 85 -27.09 0.37 6.44
N ILE A 86 -28.07 -0.41 5.97
CA ILE A 86 -27.83 -1.70 5.31
C ILE A 86 -26.99 -1.51 4.05
N PHE A 87 -27.38 -0.58 3.17
CA PHE A 87 -26.61 -0.32 1.94
C PHE A 87 -25.22 0.28 2.23
N LEU A 88 -25.08 1.12 3.27
CA LEU A 88 -23.76 1.61 3.71
C LEU A 88 -22.85 0.47 4.17
N ILE A 89 -23.35 -0.47 4.97
CA ILE A 89 -22.58 -1.64 5.44
C ILE A 89 -22.20 -2.54 4.26
N LEU A 90 -23.14 -2.81 3.35
CA LEU A 90 -22.89 -3.60 2.14
C LEU A 90 -21.84 -2.96 1.23
N MET A 91 -21.82 -1.63 1.12
CA MET A 91 -20.80 -0.91 0.37
C MET A 91 -19.42 -1.05 1.03
N LEU A 92 -19.32 -0.84 2.34
CA LEU A 92 -18.03 -0.86 3.05
C LEU A 92 -17.40 -2.25 3.10
N LEU A 93 -18.12 -3.25 3.63
CA LEU A 93 -17.58 -4.60 3.81
C LEU A 93 -17.61 -5.40 2.51
N GLY A 94 -18.60 -5.10 1.66
CA GLY A 94 -18.83 -5.89 0.47
C GLY A 94 -17.81 -5.64 -0.64
N LEU A 95 -17.29 -4.42 -0.76
CA LEU A 95 -16.28 -4.07 -1.76
C LEU A 95 -14.91 -4.65 -1.40
N GLU A 96 -14.51 -4.63 -0.13
CA GLU A 96 -13.25 -5.24 0.33
C GLU A 96 -13.23 -6.75 0.06
N ARG A 97 -14.31 -7.46 0.41
CA ARG A 97 -14.44 -8.90 0.13
C ARG A 97 -14.41 -9.22 -1.36
N SER A 98 -15.10 -8.42 -2.19
CA SER A 98 -15.08 -8.60 -3.64
C SER A 98 -13.71 -8.29 -4.25
N SER A 99 -13.00 -7.28 -3.74
CA SER A 99 -11.62 -6.97 -4.14
C SER A 99 -10.68 -8.13 -3.81
N LYS A 100 -10.83 -8.75 -2.63
CA LYS A 100 -10.08 -9.95 -2.26
C LYS A 100 -10.34 -11.11 -3.23
N LYS A 101 -11.60 -11.42 -3.52
CA LYS A 101 -11.98 -12.47 -4.48
C LYS A 101 -11.40 -12.25 -5.88
N LEU A 102 -11.33 -10.99 -6.33
CA LEU A 102 -10.70 -10.67 -7.61
C LEU A 102 -9.19 -10.89 -7.58
N ASN A 103 -8.50 -10.54 -6.48
CA ASN A 103 -7.09 -10.89 -6.31
C ASN A 103 -6.87 -12.41 -6.28
N GLU A 104 -7.73 -13.17 -5.60
CA GLU A 104 -7.70 -14.64 -5.59
C GLU A 104 -7.82 -15.20 -7.03
N ALA A 105 -8.79 -14.71 -7.82
CA ALA A 105 -8.99 -15.14 -9.21
C ALA A 105 -7.81 -14.80 -10.14
N ILE A 106 -7.18 -13.64 -9.96
CA ILE A 106 -5.98 -13.24 -10.75
C ILE A 106 -4.79 -14.17 -10.45
N ASN A 107 -4.69 -14.64 -9.21
CA ASN A 107 -3.54 -15.40 -8.73
C ASN A 107 -3.65 -16.92 -8.99
N GLU A 108 -4.84 -17.43 -9.25
CA GLU A 108 -5.15 -18.87 -9.32
C GLU A 108 -4.35 -19.66 -10.37
N LYS A 109 -3.98 -19.03 -11.51
CA LYS A 109 -3.39 -19.73 -12.67
C LYS A 109 -1.90 -19.43 -12.93
N GLY A 110 -1.19 -18.78 -12.00
CA GLY A 110 0.23 -18.48 -12.17
C GLY A 110 0.57 -17.49 -13.30
N LYS A 111 -0.42 -16.94 -14.00
CA LYS A 111 -0.25 -15.93 -15.07
C LYS A 111 0.43 -14.67 -14.56
N LEU A 112 0.04 -14.19 -13.37
CA LEU A 112 0.60 -12.98 -12.79
C LEU A 112 2.11 -13.08 -12.52
N PRO A 113 2.64 -14.16 -11.90
CA PRO A 113 4.08 -14.39 -11.81
C PRO A 113 4.83 -14.33 -13.15
N ALA A 114 4.28 -14.91 -14.22
CA ALA A 114 4.90 -14.86 -15.55
C ALA A 114 4.98 -13.43 -16.10
N ILE A 115 3.92 -12.64 -15.92
CA ILE A 115 3.89 -11.22 -16.31
C ILE A 115 4.90 -10.40 -15.50
N TYR A 116 4.99 -10.64 -14.18
CA TYR A 116 6.01 -10.00 -13.35
C TYR A 116 7.42 -10.34 -13.85
N LYS A 117 7.70 -11.61 -14.10
CA LYS A 117 9.01 -12.03 -14.64
C LYS A 117 9.33 -11.29 -15.95
N SER A 118 8.41 -11.31 -16.93
CA SER A 118 8.60 -10.63 -18.22
C SER A 118 8.84 -9.13 -18.05
N PHE A 119 7.98 -8.47 -17.27
CA PHE A 119 8.01 -7.02 -17.07
C PHE A 119 9.30 -6.54 -16.40
N TYR A 120 9.76 -7.20 -15.33
CA TYR A 120 10.99 -6.80 -14.64
C TYR A 120 12.24 -7.17 -15.45
N SER A 121 12.24 -8.32 -16.14
CA SER A 121 13.36 -8.72 -17.01
C SER A 121 13.53 -7.80 -18.23
N SER A 122 12.49 -7.09 -18.68
CA SER A 122 12.60 -6.18 -19.83
C SER A 122 13.15 -4.79 -19.45
N LYS A 123 13.28 -4.45 -18.16
CA LYS A 123 13.74 -3.12 -17.73
C LYS A 123 15.26 -3.03 -17.73
N LYS A 124 15.79 -2.21 -18.64
CA LYS A 124 17.24 -1.97 -18.80
C LYS A 124 17.88 -1.41 -17.54
N GLU A 125 17.15 -0.63 -16.75
CA GLU A 125 17.66 -0.06 -15.50
C GLU A 125 17.85 -1.10 -14.39
N LEU A 126 17.36 -2.33 -14.58
CA LEU A 126 17.55 -3.46 -13.68
C LEU A 126 18.57 -4.47 -14.23
N LYS A 127 19.49 -4.05 -15.10
CA LYS A 127 20.46 -4.92 -15.80
C LYS A 127 21.26 -5.88 -14.90
N ASP A 128 21.53 -5.47 -13.66
CA ASP A 128 22.31 -6.26 -12.70
C ASP A 128 21.43 -7.22 -11.88
N ALA A 129 20.12 -7.23 -12.16
CA ALA A 129 19.14 -8.11 -11.54
C ALA A 129 18.48 -9.05 -12.55
N PHE A 130 18.35 -10.32 -12.17
CA PHE A 130 17.81 -11.36 -13.03
C PHE A 130 17.05 -12.44 -12.24
N ASN A 131 16.42 -13.39 -12.94
CA ASN A 131 15.63 -14.48 -12.34
C ASN A 131 14.49 -14.00 -11.41
N PHE A 132 13.77 -12.95 -11.81
CA PHE A 132 12.60 -12.45 -11.10
C PHE A 132 11.52 -13.53 -10.94
N ASN A 133 11.06 -13.71 -9.70
CA ASN A 133 10.04 -14.67 -9.30
C ASN A 133 9.09 -14.05 -8.27
N LEU A 134 7.82 -13.94 -8.62
CA LEU A 134 6.79 -13.44 -7.71
C LEU A 134 6.29 -14.56 -6.80
N LYS A 135 6.45 -14.40 -5.48
CA LYS A 135 5.89 -15.29 -4.46
C LYS A 135 4.64 -14.68 -3.85
N LEU A 136 3.51 -15.35 -4.04
CA LEU A 136 2.21 -14.95 -3.51
C LEU A 136 1.83 -15.87 -2.34
N VAL A 137 1.79 -15.32 -1.14
CA VAL A 137 1.44 -16.05 0.10
C VAL A 137 0.11 -15.55 0.68
N ASN A 138 -0.22 -14.28 0.44
CA ASN A 138 -1.44 -13.63 0.92
C ASN A 138 -2.16 -12.95 -0.23
N THR A 139 -3.49 -13.04 -0.25
CA THR A 139 -4.37 -12.42 -1.27
C THR A 139 -5.18 -11.24 -0.75
N ASN A 140 -5.01 -10.86 0.53
CA ASN A 140 -5.75 -9.78 1.15
C ASN A 140 -5.02 -8.43 0.99
N PRO A 141 -5.54 -7.50 0.16
CA PRO A 141 -4.94 -6.17 -0.01
C PRO A 141 -5.30 -5.19 1.12
N SER A 142 -6.13 -5.61 2.09
CA SER A 142 -6.73 -4.69 3.06
C SER A 142 -5.69 -4.13 4.03
N PRO A 143 -5.76 -2.83 4.37
CA PRO A 143 -4.86 -2.22 5.34
C PRO A 143 -5.13 -2.70 6.77
N LYS A 144 -4.09 -2.77 7.59
CA LYS A 144 -4.21 -3.01 9.03
C LYS A 144 -4.52 -1.68 9.74
N LYS A 145 -5.63 -1.63 10.49
CA LYS A 145 -6.04 -0.46 11.26
C LYS A 145 -5.39 -0.48 12.64
N ILE A 146 -4.78 0.64 13.04
CA ILE A 146 -4.18 0.85 14.36
C ILE A 146 -4.87 2.04 15.01
N TYR A 147 -5.48 1.84 16.18
CA TYR A 147 -6.15 2.89 16.93
C TYR A 147 -5.17 3.62 17.85
N SER A 148 -4.36 4.50 17.28
CA SER A 148 -3.37 5.28 18.01
C SER A 148 -3.08 6.61 17.31
N GLN A 149 -2.78 7.65 18.10
CA GLN A 149 -2.27 8.94 17.61
C GLN A 149 -0.77 8.87 17.28
N PHE A 150 -0.06 7.89 17.84
CA PHE A 150 1.38 7.86 17.97
C PHE A 150 2.09 7.16 16.81
N HIS A 151 1.76 7.53 15.56
CA HIS A 151 2.50 7.02 14.40
C HIS A 151 3.98 7.40 14.44
N GLN A 152 4.34 8.58 14.98
CA GLN A 152 5.75 8.93 15.24
C GLN A 152 6.41 7.92 16.19
N SER A 153 5.76 7.60 17.30
CA SER A 153 6.30 6.65 18.27
C SER A 153 6.49 5.27 17.65
N TYR A 154 5.50 4.80 16.88
CA TYR A 154 5.60 3.56 16.11
C TYR A 154 6.83 3.55 15.20
N LEU A 155 7.01 4.59 14.38
CA LEU A 155 8.17 4.71 13.49
C LEU A 155 9.48 4.80 14.28
N SER A 156 9.53 5.56 15.37
CA SER A 156 10.74 5.67 16.19
C SER A 156 11.13 4.36 16.88
N SER A 157 10.15 3.49 17.15
CA SER A 157 10.35 2.17 17.77
C SER A 157 10.62 1.04 16.78
N LEU A 158 10.68 1.31 15.47
CA LEU A 158 10.92 0.25 14.48
C LEU A 158 12.30 -0.39 14.70
N THR A 159 12.26 -1.69 14.98
CA THR A 159 13.43 -2.57 14.98
C THR A 159 13.90 -2.79 13.55
N PRO A 160 15.15 -3.21 13.33
CA PRO A 160 15.60 -3.70 12.03
C PRO A 160 14.58 -4.70 11.45
N PRO A 161 14.21 -4.59 10.17
CA PRO A 161 13.22 -5.46 9.57
C PRO A 161 13.78 -6.87 9.42
N ILE A 162 12.90 -7.85 9.66
CA ILE A 162 13.17 -9.28 9.46
C ILE A 162 12.27 -9.77 8.33
N TYR A 163 12.82 -10.58 7.44
CA TYR A 163 12.08 -11.12 6.29
C TYR A 163 10.84 -11.89 6.74
N ASN A 164 9.66 -11.43 6.31
CA ASN A 164 8.40 -12.03 6.71
C ASN A 164 7.88 -13.00 5.64
N ARG A 165 7.95 -14.30 5.93
CA ARG A 165 7.47 -15.37 5.02
C ARG A 165 5.96 -15.36 4.77
N SER A 166 5.17 -14.65 5.58
CA SER A 166 3.71 -14.53 5.39
C SER A 166 3.31 -13.40 4.45
N LEU A 167 4.27 -12.63 3.91
CA LEU A 167 4.03 -11.55 2.97
C LEU A 167 4.44 -11.96 1.56
N ASN A 168 3.78 -11.35 0.58
CA ASN A 168 4.17 -11.50 -0.81
C ASN A 168 5.54 -10.84 -1.05
N SER A 169 6.34 -11.46 -1.91
CA SER A 169 7.66 -10.95 -2.27
C SER A 169 7.92 -11.08 -3.76
N LEU A 170 8.81 -10.22 -4.26
CA LEU A 170 9.49 -10.40 -5.53
C LEU A 170 10.92 -10.85 -5.22
N ASP A 171 11.23 -12.09 -5.54
CA ASP A 171 12.55 -12.69 -5.35
C ASP A 171 13.33 -12.60 -6.65
N PHE A 172 14.63 -12.30 -6.60
CA PHE A 172 15.51 -12.18 -7.75
C PHE A 172 16.97 -12.33 -7.33
N ILE A 173 17.87 -12.43 -8.30
CA ILE A 173 19.32 -12.36 -8.07
C ILE A 173 19.76 -10.96 -8.43
N PHE A 174 20.54 -10.30 -7.55
CA PHE A 174 21.11 -8.98 -7.78
C PHE A 174 22.56 -8.97 -7.30
N ASN A 175 23.48 -8.60 -8.19
CA ASN A 175 24.93 -8.69 -7.93
C ASN A 175 25.32 -10.07 -7.37
N ASP A 176 24.87 -11.15 -8.03
CA ASP A 176 25.10 -12.54 -7.64
C ASP A 176 24.63 -12.94 -6.24
N LYS A 177 23.82 -12.10 -5.58
CA LYS A 177 23.19 -12.39 -4.28
C LYS A 177 21.69 -12.59 -4.44
N ILE A 178 21.11 -13.42 -3.57
CA ILE A 178 19.65 -13.56 -3.50
C ILE A 178 19.07 -12.31 -2.86
N ALA A 179 18.18 -11.65 -3.58
CA ALA A 179 17.45 -10.48 -3.14
C ALA A 179 15.94 -10.76 -3.05
N LYS A 180 15.29 -10.16 -2.06
CA LYS A 180 13.85 -10.31 -1.81
C LYS A 180 13.25 -8.93 -1.54
N PHE A 181 12.30 -8.51 -2.37
CA PHE A 181 11.61 -7.24 -2.21
C PHE A 181 10.20 -7.46 -1.66
N GLN A 182 9.87 -6.80 -0.56
CA GLN A 182 8.55 -6.88 0.09
C GLN A 182 7.95 -5.50 0.27
N ILE A 183 6.65 -5.39 0.02
CA ILE A 183 5.84 -4.25 0.46
C ILE A 183 4.99 -4.75 1.61
N GLN A 184 5.19 -4.16 2.79
CA GLN A 184 4.46 -4.53 4.00
C GLN A 184 2.98 -4.19 3.87
N GLN A 185 2.14 -4.87 4.66
CA GLN A 185 0.73 -4.54 4.73
C GLN A 185 0.55 -3.07 5.18
N PRO A 186 -0.19 -2.24 4.43
CA PRO A 186 -0.29 -0.83 4.76
C PRO A 186 -1.02 -0.62 6.09
N LEU A 187 -0.56 0.35 6.87
CA LEU A 187 -1.11 0.70 8.17
C LEU A 187 -1.98 1.96 8.06
N ILE A 188 -3.13 1.94 8.74
CA ILE A 188 -3.97 3.13 8.94
C ILE A 188 -4.01 3.45 10.42
N PHE A 189 -3.30 4.50 10.82
CA PHE A 189 -3.38 5.07 12.16
C PHE A 189 -4.62 5.96 12.23
N SER A 190 -5.60 5.54 13.02
CA SER A 190 -6.84 6.27 13.22
C SER A 190 -6.88 6.84 14.63
N SER A 191 -7.04 8.16 14.72
CA SER A 191 -7.16 8.87 15.99
C SER A 191 -8.36 9.79 16.02
N ARG A 192 -8.90 10.02 17.22
CA ARG A 192 -9.90 11.07 17.46
C ARG A 192 -9.20 12.29 18.02
N ARG A 193 -9.38 13.45 17.39
CA ARG A 193 -8.94 14.74 17.93
C ARG A 193 -10.16 15.50 18.43
N ARG A 194 -10.14 15.89 19.70
CA ARG A 194 -11.15 16.79 20.27
C ARG A 194 -10.96 18.18 19.64
N THR A 195 -12.02 18.70 19.04
CA THR A 195 -12.09 20.08 18.55
C THR A 195 -13.22 20.80 19.26
N MET A 196 -12.91 21.92 19.90
CA MET A 196 -13.88 22.77 20.58
C MET A 196 -14.12 24.00 19.71
N ARG A 197 -15.38 24.27 19.36
CA ARG A 197 -15.79 25.50 18.70
C ARG A 197 -17.09 25.95 19.33
N ASN A 198 -17.13 27.18 19.85
CA ASN A 198 -18.30 27.77 20.49
C ASN A 198 -18.92 26.85 21.56
N SER A 199 -18.11 26.37 22.50
CA SER A 199 -18.52 25.45 23.58
C SER A 199 -19.00 24.05 23.16
N THR A 200 -19.13 23.77 21.86
CA THR A 200 -19.45 22.44 21.34
C THR A 200 -18.19 21.61 21.16
N VAL A 201 -18.13 20.47 21.86
CA VAL A 201 -17.07 19.47 21.69
C VAL A 201 -17.41 18.56 20.53
N SER A 202 -16.57 18.56 19.50
CA SER A 202 -16.65 17.63 18.38
C SER A 202 -15.40 16.75 18.34
N TYR A 203 -15.55 15.51 17.85
CA TYR A 203 -14.42 14.61 17.64
C TYR A 203 -14.19 14.44 16.15
N LYS A 204 -13.07 14.95 15.65
CA LYS A 204 -12.66 14.72 14.26
C LYS A 204 -11.75 13.50 14.19
N ARG A 205 -12.09 12.54 13.34
CA ARG A 205 -11.23 11.41 13.04
C ARG A 205 -10.10 11.88 12.12
N LYS A 206 -8.86 11.67 12.52
CA LYS A 206 -7.68 11.89 11.69
C LYS A 206 -7.09 10.53 11.35
N GLU A 207 -6.98 10.24 10.07
CA GLU A 207 -6.33 9.04 9.56
C GLU A 207 -4.98 9.39 8.94
N ILE A 208 -3.96 8.62 9.30
CA ILE A 208 -2.63 8.71 8.73
C ILE A 208 -2.29 7.34 8.16
N LYS A 209 -2.02 7.33 6.84
CA LYS A 209 -1.68 6.13 6.10
C LYS A 209 -0.16 6.00 6.04
N VAL A 210 0.34 4.82 6.37
CA VAL A 210 1.77 4.49 6.34
C VAL A 210 1.92 3.21 5.55
N SER A 211 2.75 3.23 4.51
CA SER A 211 3.16 2.01 3.80
C SER A 211 4.67 1.88 3.90
N MET A 212 5.18 0.66 3.92
CA MET A 212 6.61 0.40 4.03
C MET A 212 7.02 -0.61 2.96
N ASP A 213 8.18 -0.39 2.36
CA ASP A 213 8.84 -1.41 1.57
C ASP A 213 10.20 -1.77 2.19
N VAL A 214 10.63 -3.00 1.92
CA VAL A 214 11.93 -3.49 2.36
C VAL A 214 12.52 -4.33 1.25
N LEU A 215 13.76 -4.02 0.86
CA LEU A 215 14.59 -4.89 0.04
C LEU A 215 15.59 -5.58 0.96
N TYR A 216 15.61 -6.91 0.93
CA TYR A 216 16.57 -7.75 1.63
C TYR A 216 17.56 -8.34 0.62
N MET A 217 18.83 -8.47 1.01
CA MET A 217 19.87 -9.14 0.24
C MET A 217 20.65 -10.09 1.16
N ASP A 218 20.85 -11.32 0.70
CA ASP A 218 21.60 -12.36 1.41
C ASP A 218 23.11 -12.11 1.21
N HIS A 219 23.87 -11.89 2.30
CA HIS A 219 25.32 -11.66 2.22
C HIS A 219 26.04 -12.13 3.49
N SER A 220 26.51 -13.38 3.47
CA SER A 220 27.09 -14.08 4.63
C SER A 220 28.29 -13.36 5.27
N GLU A 221 29.18 -12.77 4.46
CA GLU A 221 30.36 -12.07 4.98
C GLU A 221 29.97 -10.84 5.80
N PHE A 222 29.21 -9.90 5.24
CA PHE A 222 28.74 -8.70 5.93
C PHE A 222 27.86 -8.99 7.13
N GLN A 223 27.04 -10.04 7.08
CA GLN A 223 26.27 -10.52 8.24
C GLN A 223 27.17 -10.89 9.44
N THR A 224 28.41 -11.31 9.17
CA THR A 224 29.38 -11.68 10.21
C THR A 224 30.16 -10.46 10.69
N ILE A 225 30.72 -9.67 9.79
CA ILE A 225 31.67 -8.60 10.15
C ILE A 225 30.99 -7.28 10.57
N ALA A 226 29.76 -7.03 10.13
CA ALA A 226 29.07 -5.76 10.31
C ALA A 226 27.65 -5.94 10.86
N LYS A 227 27.44 -7.01 11.63
CA LYS A 227 26.16 -7.29 12.29
C LYS A 227 25.69 -6.11 13.15
N ASN A 228 24.40 -5.78 13.04
CA ASN A 228 23.74 -4.65 13.70
C ASN A 228 24.16 -3.25 13.22
N LEU A 229 24.93 -3.14 12.13
CA LEU A 229 25.16 -1.83 11.50
C LEU A 229 23.83 -1.27 11.00
N ARG A 230 23.59 0.02 11.28
CA ARG A 230 22.43 0.78 10.83
C ARG A 230 22.86 2.15 10.34
N ILE A 231 22.18 2.62 9.31
CA ILE A 231 22.33 3.90 8.65
C ILE A 231 20.94 4.50 8.57
N LYS A 232 20.73 5.63 9.24
CA LYS A 232 19.48 6.40 9.20
C LYS A 232 19.75 7.81 8.74
N LYS A 233 18.70 8.60 8.52
CA LYS A 233 18.82 10.05 8.31
C LYS A 233 19.67 10.69 9.41
N ALA A 234 20.39 11.75 9.06
CA ALA A 234 21.30 12.43 9.98
C ALA A 234 20.64 12.77 11.32
N LYS A 235 21.43 12.72 12.40
CA LYS A 235 21.02 13.01 13.80
C LYS A 235 20.03 12.03 14.42
N VAL A 236 19.65 10.95 13.74
CA VAL A 236 18.75 9.92 14.30
C VAL A 236 19.52 8.90 15.13
N LEU A 237 20.71 8.49 14.69
CA LEU A 237 21.59 7.58 15.41
C LEU A 237 22.72 8.35 16.10
N LYS A 238 23.25 7.77 17.18
CA LYS A 238 24.28 8.36 18.05
C LYS A 238 25.66 7.71 17.89
N GLY A 239 25.94 7.06 16.76
CA GLY A 239 27.26 6.49 16.49
C GLY A 239 28.33 7.57 16.35
N GLU A 240 29.58 7.16 16.58
CA GLU A 240 30.75 8.04 16.57
C GLU A 240 31.45 8.05 15.20
N TYR A 241 31.20 7.04 14.36
CA TYR A 241 31.81 6.96 13.05
C TYR A 241 31.42 8.15 12.15
N ARG A 242 32.44 8.84 11.64
CA ARG A 242 32.33 9.87 10.62
C ARG A 242 33.21 9.47 9.45
N SER A 243 32.62 9.41 8.26
CA SER A 243 33.40 9.17 7.05
C SER A 243 34.06 10.47 6.58
N GLU A 244 34.98 10.37 5.62
CA GLU A 244 35.57 11.54 4.95
C GLU A 244 34.55 12.26 4.03
N SER A 245 33.47 11.57 3.65
CA SER A 245 32.40 12.15 2.83
C SER A 245 31.50 13.08 3.65
N VAL A 246 31.72 14.38 3.50
CA VAL A 246 30.90 15.44 4.12
C VAL A 246 29.43 15.31 3.72
N GLU A 247 29.16 14.99 2.44
CA GLU A 247 27.80 14.81 1.94
C GLU A 247 27.06 13.65 2.62
N PHE A 248 27.74 12.51 2.78
CA PHE A 248 27.19 11.37 3.51
C PHE A 248 26.87 11.74 4.96
N ASN A 249 27.82 12.37 5.67
CA ASN A 249 27.65 12.76 7.07
C ASN A 249 26.54 13.81 7.28
N ASN A 250 26.26 14.63 6.27
CA ASN A 250 25.16 15.59 6.30
C ASN A 250 23.80 14.93 6.08
N LYS A 251 23.73 13.89 5.24
CA LYS A 251 22.48 13.18 4.93
C LYS A 251 22.15 12.07 5.93
N TYR A 252 23.17 11.40 6.46
CA TYR A 252 23.02 10.15 7.22
C TYR A 252 23.76 10.17 8.56
N SER A 253 23.37 9.27 9.44
CA SER A 253 24.04 8.95 10.70
C SER A 253 24.07 7.43 10.87
N THR A 254 25.08 6.93 11.57
CA THR A 254 25.26 5.50 11.83
C THR A 254 25.20 5.22 13.33
N ASN A 255 25.10 3.94 13.72
CA ASN A 255 25.17 3.51 15.13
C ASN A 255 26.52 2.87 15.50
N ILE A 256 27.49 2.85 14.59
CA ILE A 256 28.76 2.17 14.80
C ILE A 256 29.79 3.09 15.50
N PRO A 257 30.66 2.52 16.37
CA PRO A 257 31.77 3.26 16.95
C PRO A 257 32.86 3.53 15.91
N ALA A 258 33.73 4.52 16.17
CA ALA A 258 34.75 4.96 15.21
C ALA A 258 35.74 3.86 14.81
N ASN A 259 36.01 2.90 15.70
CA ASN A 259 36.95 1.79 15.48
C ASN A 259 36.30 0.50 14.92
N HIS A 260 35.03 0.54 14.48
CA HIS A 260 34.33 -0.66 13.99
C HIS A 260 34.78 -1.06 12.57
N ILE A 261 35.81 -1.91 12.47
CA ILE A 261 36.44 -2.32 11.20
C ILE A 261 35.43 -2.84 10.17
N GLY A 262 34.52 -3.74 10.55
CA GLY A 262 33.53 -4.28 9.61
C GLY A 262 32.55 -3.22 9.10
N GLY A 263 32.31 -2.17 9.90
CA GLY A 263 31.44 -1.06 9.51
C GLY A 263 32.13 -0.16 8.50
N ALA A 264 33.41 0.11 8.70
CA ALA A 264 34.25 0.80 7.71
C ALA A 264 34.37 0.00 6.40
N LYS A 265 34.45 -1.34 6.45
CA LYS A 265 34.44 -2.19 5.25
C LYS A 265 33.13 -2.10 4.47
N PHE A 266 31.99 -2.08 5.16
CA PHE A 266 30.69 -1.92 4.51
C PHE A 266 30.52 -0.50 3.94
N LEU A 267 30.99 0.52 4.66
CA LEU A 267 31.00 1.93 4.26
C LEU A 267 32.27 2.28 3.46
N SER A 268 32.57 1.50 2.43
CA SER A 268 33.68 1.78 1.52
C SER A 268 33.50 3.11 0.79
N PRO A 269 34.56 3.70 0.18
CA PRO A 269 34.43 4.93 -0.61
C PRO A 269 33.31 4.86 -1.66
N VAL A 270 33.21 3.73 -2.38
CA VAL A 270 32.15 3.48 -3.36
C VAL A 270 30.75 3.48 -2.73
N ALA A 271 30.61 2.88 -1.54
CA ALA A 271 29.35 2.89 -0.81
C ALA A 271 28.98 4.32 -0.38
N LEU A 272 29.94 5.07 0.15
CA LEU A 272 29.73 6.45 0.61
C LEU A 272 29.30 7.36 -0.54
N ASP A 273 29.98 7.31 -1.66
CA ASP A 273 29.64 8.08 -2.87
C ASP A 273 28.28 7.69 -3.43
N THR A 274 27.97 6.39 -3.48
CA THR A 274 26.66 5.90 -3.93
C THR A 274 25.55 6.44 -3.03
N LEU A 275 25.69 6.29 -1.70
CA LEU A 275 24.68 6.72 -0.74
C LEU A 275 24.53 8.25 -0.72
N ALA A 276 25.62 9.01 -0.81
CA ALA A 276 25.60 10.46 -0.86
C ALA A 276 24.82 11.00 -2.07
N ASN A 277 24.84 10.30 -3.20
CA ASN A 277 24.19 10.73 -4.44
C ASN A 277 22.70 10.36 -4.55
N ILE A 278 22.17 9.49 -3.68
CA ILE A 278 20.75 9.13 -3.71
C ILE A 278 19.90 10.25 -3.08
N ASN A 279 18.84 10.62 -3.79
CA ASN A 279 17.84 11.58 -3.34
C ASN A 279 16.48 10.88 -3.16
N ASP A 280 16.24 10.35 -1.96
CA ASP A 280 14.95 9.71 -1.62
C ASP A 280 14.41 10.22 -0.28
N ASN A 281 13.26 10.90 -0.36
CA ASN A 281 12.57 11.41 0.83
C ASN A 281 11.98 10.30 1.71
N ASN A 282 11.72 9.12 1.14
CA ASN A 282 11.08 7.98 1.81
C ASN A 282 12.10 7.07 2.49
N PHE A 283 13.41 7.27 2.29
CA PHE A 283 14.45 6.52 3.00
C PHE A 283 14.21 6.55 4.51
N PHE A 284 14.26 5.37 5.14
CA PHE A 284 14.04 5.24 6.58
C PHE A 284 15.25 4.60 7.28
N ASP A 285 15.70 3.45 6.83
CA ASP A 285 16.81 2.71 7.43
C ASP A 285 17.53 1.85 6.38
N LEU A 286 18.85 1.73 6.50
CA LEU A 286 19.68 0.79 5.74
C LEU A 286 20.61 0.12 6.74
N GLY A 287 20.77 -1.19 6.69
CA GLY A 287 21.64 -1.84 7.65
C GLY A 287 21.84 -3.32 7.41
N ILE A 288 22.44 -3.95 8.41
CA ILE A 288 22.76 -5.38 8.41
C ILE A 288 22.24 -5.96 9.72
N PHE A 289 21.30 -6.90 9.63
CA PHE A 289 20.81 -7.66 10.78
C PHE A 289 20.89 -9.16 10.49
N GLU A 290 19.81 -9.77 10.02
CA GLU A 290 19.85 -11.11 9.41
C GLU A 290 20.23 -11.03 7.94
N ASN A 291 19.89 -9.93 7.28
CA ASN A 291 20.20 -9.62 5.89
C ASN A 291 20.76 -8.20 5.80
N ILE A 292 21.40 -7.89 4.68
CA ILE A 292 21.51 -6.49 4.27
C ILE A 292 20.10 -6.04 3.88
N TYR A 293 19.63 -4.92 4.43
CA TYR A 293 18.30 -4.43 4.14
C TYR A 293 18.30 -2.93 3.86
N VAL A 294 17.38 -2.49 3.01
CA VAL A 294 16.95 -1.09 2.94
C VAL A 294 15.44 -1.01 3.14
N GLU A 295 15.03 -0.16 4.06
CA GLU A 295 13.63 0.10 4.42
C GLU A 295 13.26 1.53 4.06
N LYS A 296 12.07 1.69 3.46
CA LYS A 296 11.49 3.00 3.16
C LYS A 296 10.09 3.11 3.72
N VAL A 297 9.72 4.33 4.11
CA VAL A 297 8.43 4.68 4.71
C VAL A 297 7.72 5.71 3.84
N PHE A 298 6.52 5.36 3.37
CA PHE A 298 5.67 6.20 2.55
C PHE A 298 4.50 6.75 3.38
N MET A 299 4.57 8.06 3.67
CA MET A 299 3.53 8.76 4.40
C MET A 299 2.35 9.15 3.50
N LYS A 300 1.13 9.08 4.06
CA LYS A 300 -0.14 9.43 3.39
C LYS A 300 -0.47 8.58 2.14
N LYS A 301 0.30 7.52 1.89
CA LYS A 301 0.07 6.56 0.81
C LYS A 301 -0.37 5.21 1.39
N GLN A 302 -1.25 4.53 0.67
CA GLN A 302 -1.67 3.16 0.96
C GLN A 302 -1.28 2.34 -0.26
N ILE A 303 -0.18 1.62 -0.13
CA ILE A 303 0.40 0.78 -1.17
C ILE A 303 0.14 -0.66 -0.75
N ALA A 304 -0.57 -1.40 -1.60
CA ALA A 304 -0.85 -2.81 -1.32
C ALA A 304 0.43 -3.65 -1.48
N PRO A 305 0.53 -4.81 -0.80
CA PRO A 305 1.66 -5.72 -0.95
C PRO A 305 1.95 -6.12 -2.41
N VAL A 306 3.15 -6.65 -2.64
CA VAL A 306 3.58 -7.09 -3.97
C VAL A 306 2.59 -8.07 -4.58
N GLY A 307 2.24 -7.89 -5.86
CA GLY A 307 1.26 -8.72 -6.56
C GLY A 307 -0.21 -8.54 -6.15
N LEU A 308 -0.55 -7.68 -5.18
CA LEU A 308 -1.94 -7.39 -4.79
C LEU A 308 -2.43 -6.01 -5.23
N PHE A 309 -3.71 -5.92 -5.56
CA PHE A 309 -4.31 -4.71 -6.12
C PHE A 309 -5.53 -4.25 -5.31
N ASP A 310 -5.67 -2.94 -5.13
CA ASP A 310 -6.85 -2.34 -4.51
C ASP A 310 -7.95 -2.08 -5.56
N PHE A 311 -8.83 -3.06 -5.74
CA PHE A 311 -9.95 -2.97 -6.69
C PHE A 311 -11.19 -2.29 -6.10
N THR A 312 -11.16 -1.79 -4.87
CA THR A 312 -12.31 -1.08 -4.28
C THR A 312 -12.70 0.17 -5.09
N LYS A 313 -11.73 0.76 -5.80
CA LYS A 313 -11.91 1.93 -6.66
C LYS A 313 -12.24 1.61 -8.11
N LEU A 314 -12.35 0.33 -8.47
CA LEU A 314 -12.63 -0.08 -9.84
C LEU A 314 -13.94 0.55 -10.35
N LYS A 315 -13.89 1.13 -11.56
CA LYS A 315 -15.05 1.79 -12.19
C LYS A 315 -15.63 0.97 -13.34
N SER A 316 -14.76 0.31 -14.10
CA SER A 316 -15.13 -0.48 -15.29
C SER A 316 -14.21 -1.70 -15.45
N LYS A 317 -14.59 -2.62 -16.33
CA LYS A 317 -13.73 -3.77 -16.67
C LYS A 317 -12.39 -3.34 -17.28
N LYS A 318 -12.39 -2.34 -18.16
CA LYS A 318 -11.17 -1.80 -18.77
C LYS A 318 -10.20 -1.23 -17.73
N SER A 319 -10.73 -0.61 -16.67
CA SER A 319 -9.90 -0.03 -15.61
C SER A 319 -9.16 -1.06 -14.73
N ILE A 320 -9.42 -2.36 -14.89
CA ILE A 320 -8.69 -3.42 -14.16
C ILE A 320 -7.22 -3.39 -14.57
N PHE A 321 -6.96 -3.47 -15.88
CA PHE A 321 -5.60 -3.57 -16.41
C PHE A 321 -4.84 -2.25 -16.24
N GLU A 322 -5.53 -1.11 -16.33
CA GLU A 322 -4.95 0.21 -16.04
C GLU A 322 -4.48 0.29 -14.58
N LEU A 323 -5.30 -0.17 -13.64
CA LEU A 323 -4.96 -0.19 -12.21
C LEU A 323 -3.80 -1.14 -11.92
N MET A 324 -3.82 -2.32 -12.53
CA MET A 324 -2.75 -3.32 -12.39
C MET A 324 -1.43 -2.79 -12.95
N SER A 325 -1.44 -2.26 -14.17
CA SER A 325 -0.26 -1.67 -14.83
C SER A 325 0.31 -0.51 -14.00
N ALA A 326 -0.53 0.44 -13.59
CA ALA A 326 -0.10 1.58 -12.79
C ALA A 326 0.50 1.16 -11.44
N LYS A 327 -0.04 0.10 -10.82
CA LYS A 327 0.49 -0.43 -9.55
C LYS A 327 1.82 -1.14 -9.76
N MET A 328 1.93 -2.02 -10.74
CA MET A 328 3.19 -2.71 -11.04
C MET A 328 4.31 -1.75 -11.43
N HIS A 329 3.99 -0.69 -12.18
CA HIS A 329 4.96 0.37 -12.47
C HIS A 329 5.38 1.13 -11.20
N GLN A 330 4.44 1.42 -10.29
CA GLN A 330 4.78 2.00 -8.99
C GLN A 330 5.74 1.10 -8.18
N GLU A 331 5.52 -0.22 -8.19
CA GLU A 331 6.43 -1.17 -7.52
C GLU A 331 7.80 -1.22 -8.16
N TYR A 332 7.87 -1.13 -9.49
CA TYR A 332 9.12 -1.03 -10.22
C TYR A 332 9.94 0.19 -9.79
N GLU A 333 9.34 1.38 -9.75
CA GLU A 333 10.01 2.59 -9.29
C GLU A 333 10.47 2.47 -7.82
N MET A 334 9.66 1.82 -6.98
CA MET A 334 10.05 1.53 -5.60
C MET A 334 11.24 0.58 -5.53
N LEU A 335 11.23 -0.52 -6.29
CA LEU A 335 12.33 -1.49 -6.32
C LEU A 335 13.62 -0.87 -6.84
N LYS A 336 13.56 -0.16 -7.97
CA LYS A 336 14.70 0.53 -8.60
C LYS A 336 15.41 1.43 -7.61
N LEU A 337 14.67 2.25 -6.87
CA LEU A 337 15.23 3.11 -5.83
C LEU A 337 15.83 2.30 -4.67
N SER A 338 15.21 1.20 -4.25
CA SER A 338 15.78 0.35 -3.20
C SER A 338 17.07 -0.35 -3.65
N MET A 339 17.15 -0.80 -4.90
CA MET A 339 18.37 -1.41 -5.46
C MET A 339 19.52 -0.41 -5.55
N ALA A 340 19.24 0.87 -5.81
CA ALA A 340 20.26 1.91 -5.83
C ALA A 340 21.00 2.03 -4.49
N TYR A 341 20.32 1.77 -3.35
CA TYR A 341 20.95 1.77 -2.03
C TYR A 341 21.91 0.59 -1.80
N LEU A 342 21.81 -0.47 -2.59
CA LEU A 342 22.61 -1.70 -2.44
C LEU A 342 23.50 -1.99 -3.65
N SER A 343 23.57 -1.10 -4.64
CA SER A 343 24.31 -1.31 -5.88
C SER A 343 25.82 -1.43 -5.71
N PHE A 344 26.36 -0.90 -4.60
CA PHE A 344 27.78 -1.02 -4.25
C PHE A 344 28.16 -2.39 -3.65
N VAL A 345 27.17 -3.20 -3.25
CA VAL A 345 27.40 -4.54 -2.67
C VAL A 345 27.56 -5.54 -3.81
N LYS A 346 28.75 -6.14 -3.96
CA LYS A 346 29.09 -7.11 -5.00
C LYS A 346 29.39 -8.49 -4.41
#